data_AF-A0A950CGD2-F1
#
_entry.id   AF-A0A950CGD2-F1
#
_cell.length_a   1.000
_cell.length_b   1.000
_cell.length_c   1.000
_cell.angle_alpha   90.00
_cell.angle_beta   90.00
_cell.angle_gamma   90.00
#
_symmetry.space_group_name_H-M   'P 1'
#
loop_
_entity.id
_entity.type
_entity.pdbx_description
1 polymer ?
#
loop_
_entity_poly.entity_id
_entity_poly.type
_entity_poly.pdbx_seq_one_letter_code
_entity_poly.pdbx_strand_id
1 'polypeptide(L)'
;DFPPNILRKLRIGDRIEIFSCGLGLKLLDYPEITVLNTSPDLLMRWGLSERDGILYAPVTHLVPGAIMGSGLGRNTAWRVDYDIQLADPGIRRRYRLGSLRFGDMVGILHADNRFGPTYRQGWVTIAVIVHSDSTVSGHGPGVSPLLTGPMHRLRPVYVPRANLAAIFDLRALPPLRTYRPLADSSLSTSPRFARQLTKNYLRA
;
A
#
# COMPACT_ATOMS: atom_id res chain seq x y z
N ASP A 1 -10.29 -6.39 12.64
CA ASP A 1 -11.55 -6.11 11.92
C ASP A 1 -12.67 -6.72 12.73
N PHE A 2 -13.83 -6.07 12.82
CA PHE A 2 -14.99 -6.59 13.55
C PHE A 2 -16.20 -6.65 12.62
N PRO A 3 -17.08 -7.65 12.76
CA PRO A 3 -18.28 -7.71 11.94
C PRO A 3 -19.25 -6.55 12.28
N PRO A 4 -20.14 -6.14 11.35
CA PRO A 4 -20.98 -4.95 11.52
C PRO A 4 -21.85 -4.93 12.78
N ASN A 5 -22.30 -6.10 13.25
CA ASN A 5 -23.08 -6.22 14.48
C ASN A 5 -22.27 -5.89 15.75
N ILE A 6 -20.95 -6.11 15.74
CA ILE A 6 -20.04 -5.73 16.81
C ILE A 6 -19.68 -4.25 16.70
N LEU A 7 -19.38 -3.76 15.48
CA LEU A 7 -19.05 -2.33 15.25
C LEU A 7 -20.13 -1.38 15.79
N ARG A 8 -21.42 -1.73 15.67
CA ARG A 8 -22.54 -0.92 16.22
C ARG A 8 -22.59 -0.87 17.74
N LYS A 9 -21.90 -1.77 18.43
CA LYS A 9 -21.86 -1.86 19.90
C LYS A 9 -20.62 -1.23 20.50
N LEU A 10 -19.53 -1.13 19.73
CA LEU A 10 -18.28 -0.53 20.18
C LEU A 10 -18.45 0.95 20.52
N ARG A 11 -17.75 1.39 21.56
CA ARG A 11 -17.74 2.77 22.05
C ARG A 11 -16.31 3.28 22.16
N ILE A 12 -16.14 4.60 22.05
CA ILE A 12 -14.87 5.26 22.37
C ILE A 12 -14.54 4.95 23.83
N GLY A 13 -13.33 4.43 24.07
CA GLY A 13 -12.86 4.03 25.40
C GLY A 13 -13.02 2.54 25.73
N ASP A 14 -13.71 1.76 24.89
CA ASP A 14 -13.71 0.30 25.02
C ASP A 14 -12.28 -0.24 24.93
N ARG A 15 -11.92 -1.12 25.86
CA ARG A 15 -10.58 -1.71 25.90
C ARG A 15 -10.52 -2.90 24.94
N ILE A 16 -9.52 -2.88 24.06
CA ILE A 16 -9.23 -3.98 23.14
C ILE A 16 -7.88 -4.58 23.52
N GLU A 17 -7.85 -5.88 23.74
CA GLU A 17 -6.61 -6.64 23.87
C GLU A 17 -6.14 -7.11 22.49
N ILE A 18 -4.86 -6.94 22.20
CA ILE A 18 -4.22 -7.43 20.98
C ILE A 18 -3.18 -8.46 21.39
N PHE A 19 -3.46 -9.73 21.12
CA PHE A 19 -2.46 -10.78 21.22
C PHE A 19 -1.51 -10.70 20.02
N SER A 20 -0.33 -10.12 20.22
CA SER A 20 0.62 -9.85 19.14
C SER A 20 1.53 -11.06 18.86
N CYS A 21 1.60 -11.46 17.59
CA CYS A 21 2.46 -12.55 17.12
C CYS A 21 2.93 -12.23 15.69
N GLY A 22 4.25 -12.24 15.46
CA GLY A 22 4.83 -12.05 14.12
C GLY A 22 6.22 -11.42 14.08
N LEU A 23 6.58 -10.57 15.06
CA LEU A 23 7.91 -9.98 15.10
C LEU A 23 8.98 -11.06 15.32
N GLY A 24 10.06 -11.00 14.54
CA GLY A 24 11.14 -11.98 14.55
C GLY A 24 10.94 -13.19 13.62
N LEU A 25 9.80 -13.26 12.92
CA LEU A 25 9.53 -14.30 11.93
C LEU A 25 10.57 -14.27 10.80
N LYS A 26 10.98 -15.44 10.33
CA LYS A 26 11.98 -15.61 9.27
C LYS A 26 11.53 -16.69 8.28
N LEU A 27 11.85 -16.48 7.01
CA LEU A 27 11.76 -17.49 5.97
C LEU A 27 13.13 -18.18 5.89
N LEU A 28 13.24 -19.39 6.44
CA LEU A 28 14.55 -20.06 6.58
C LEU A 28 15.19 -20.40 5.23
N ASP A 29 14.38 -20.78 4.25
CA ASP A 29 14.84 -21.07 2.88
C ASP A 29 15.08 -19.80 2.04
N TYR A 30 14.65 -18.63 2.54
CA TYR A 30 14.75 -17.33 1.87
C TYR A 30 15.35 -16.26 2.80
N PRO A 31 16.59 -16.42 3.28
CA PRO A 31 17.18 -15.51 4.25
C PRO A 31 17.36 -14.07 3.74
N GLU A 32 17.35 -13.87 2.41
CA GLU A 32 17.42 -12.57 1.75
C GLU A 32 16.09 -11.80 1.82
N ILE A 33 14.98 -12.48 2.13
CA ILE A 33 13.65 -11.90 2.28
C ILE A 33 13.40 -11.66 3.77
N THR A 34 13.21 -10.40 4.12
CA THR A 34 12.88 -9.99 5.49
C THR A 34 11.37 -9.95 5.68
N VAL A 35 10.88 -10.63 6.71
CA VAL A 35 9.50 -10.54 7.18
C VAL A 35 9.38 -9.40 8.19
N LEU A 36 8.35 -8.56 8.03
CA LEU A 36 8.11 -7.38 8.84
C LEU A 36 6.79 -7.53 9.62
N ASN A 37 5.79 -6.68 9.37
CA ASN A 37 4.54 -6.59 10.14
C ASN A 37 3.55 -7.71 9.81
N THR A 38 4.01 -8.96 9.77
CA THR A 38 3.25 -10.10 9.24
C THR A 38 3.08 -11.17 10.30
N SER A 39 1.83 -11.59 10.55
CA SER A 39 1.56 -12.74 11.40
C SER A 39 1.87 -14.05 10.67
N PRO A 40 2.22 -15.14 11.39
CA PRO A 40 2.39 -16.46 10.77
C PRO A 40 1.12 -16.92 10.03
N ASP A 41 -0.06 -16.64 10.58
CA ASP A 41 -1.36 -17.01 9.98
C ASP A 41 -1.59 -16.29 8.64
N LEU A 42 -1.21 -15.01 8.55
CA LEU A 42 -1.26 -14.30 7.26
C LEU A 42 -0.32 -14.95 6.24
N LEU A 43 0.93 -15.26 6.59
CA LEU A 43 1.85 -15.91 5.65
C LEU A 43 1.30 -17.23 5.10
N MET A 44 0.68 -18.05 5.95
CA MET A 44 0.11 -19.34 5.55
C MET A 44 -1.09 -19.19 4.61
N ARG A 45 -1.90 -18.15 4.77
CA ARG A 45 -3.13 -17.93 3.98
C ARG A 45 -2.93 -17.08 2.74
N TRP A 46 -1.85 -16.30 2.68
CA TRP A 46 -1.63 -15.33 1.60
C TRP A 46 -1.53 -15.98 0.21
N GLY A 47 -1.17 -17.27 0.14
CA GLY A 47 -0.98 -17.95 -1.14
C GLY A 47 0.33 -17.56 -1.82
N LEU A 48 1.38 -17.32 -1.01
CA LEU A 48 2.74 -17.25 -1.51
C LEU A 48 3.09 -18.56 -2.22
N SER A 49 3.80 -18.48 -3.34
CA SER A 49 4.21 -19.66 -4.10
C SER A 49 5.69 -19.58 -4.46
N GLU A 50 6.33 -20.74 -4.55
CA GLU A 50 7.73 -20.89 -4.93
C GLU A 50 7.81 -21.41 -6.36
N ARG A 51 8.71 -20.83 -7.17
CA ARG A 51 9.16 -21.40 -8.44
C ARG A 51 10.61 -21.02 -8.67
N ASP A 52 11.45 -22.01 -8.98
CA ASP A 52 12.87 -21.85 -9.31
C ASP A 52 13.66 -21.04 -8.26
N GLY A 53 13.36 -21.22 -6.98
CA GLY A 53 14.01 -20.50 -5.87
C GLY A 53 13.61 -19.02 -5.75
N ILE A 54 12.48 -18.64 -6.37
CA ILE A 54 11.88 -17.30 -6.29
C ILE A 54 10.52 -17.42 -5.60
N LEU A 55 10.31 -16.57 -4.58
CA LEU A 55 9.04 -16.43 -3.88
C LEU A 55 8.14 -15.43 -4.61
N TYR A 56 6.98 -15.89 -5.06
CA TYR A 56 5.95 -15.10 -5.72
C TYR A 56 4.87 -14.71 -4.73
N ALA A 57 4.68 -13.41 -4.53
CA ALA A 57 3.72 -12.83 -3.61
C ALA A 57 2.49 -12.27 -4.34
N PRO A 58 1.28 -12.78 -4.09
CA PRO A 58 0.05 -12.24 -4.66
C PRO A 58 -0.19 -10.77 -4.26
N VAL A 59 -0.36 -9.91 -5.26
CA VAL A 59 -0.69 -8.49 -5.10
C VAL A 59 -1.75 -8.04 -6.10
N THR A 60 -2.46 -6.97 -5.76
CA THR A 60 -3.45 -6.34 -6.65
C THR A 60 -2.86 -5.25 -7.52
N HIS A 61 -1.82 -4.56 -7.04
CA HIS A 61 -1.23 -3.42 -7.74
C HIS A 61 0.29 -3.42 -7.59
N LEU A 62 0.95 -2.85 -8.59
CA LEU A 62 2.34 -2.43 -8.48
C LEU A 62 2.38 -0.92 -8.23
N VAL A 63 3.34 -0.49 -7.42
CA VAL A 63 3.52 0.91 -7.04
C VAL A 63 4.97 1.30 -7.31
N PRO A 64 5.27 2.32 -8.13
CA PRO A 64 6.63 2.79 -8.27
C PRO A 64 7.16 3.35 -6.95
N GLY A 65 8.37 2.96 -6.55
CA GLY A 65 9.03 3.55 -5.36
C GLY A 65 9.19 5.07 -5.44
N ALA A 66 9.28 5.61 -6.66
CA ALA A 66 9.42 7.05 -6.91
C ALA A 66 8.19 7.89 -6.50
N ILE A 67 7.02 7.27 -6.31
CA ILE A 67 5.82 7.97 -5.84
C ILE A 67 5.51 7.71 -4.36
N MET A 68 6.41 7.05 -3.63
CA MET A 68 6.27 6.93 -2.19
C MET A 68 6.58 8.28 -1.53
N GLY A 69 5.90 8.60 -0.43
CA GLY A 69 5.94 9.92 0.19
C GLY A 69 6.12 9.86 1.71
N SER A 70 5.18 10.48 2.42
CA SER A 70 5.19 10.60 3.87
C SER A 70 5.48 9.25 4.55
N GLY A 71 6.38 9.24 5.53
CA GLY A 71 6.91 8.02 6.13
C GLY A 71 8.30 7.60 5.62
N LEU A 72 8.76 8.11 4.47
CA LEU A 72 10.17 8.00 4.06
C LEU A 72 11.10 8.67 5.10
N GLY A 73 12.28 8.07 5.31
CA GLY A 73 13.29 8.57 6.27
C GLY A 73 13.04 8.20 7.74
N ARG A 74 12.03 7.38 8.03
CA ARG A 74 11.83 6.81 9.38
C ARG A 74 12.87 5.71 9.65
N ASN A 75 13.33 5.64 10.91
CA ASN A 75 14.37 4.70 11.36
C ASN A 75 13.92 3.24 11.48
N THR A 76 12.64 2.94 11.28
CA THR A 76 12.08 1.58 11.38
C THR A 76 10.87 1.44 10.46
N ALA A 77 10.72 0.29 9.80
CA ALA A 77 9.55 -0.03 8.97
C ALA A 77 8.42 -0.75 9.73
N TRP A 78 8.62 -1.13 11.00
CA TRP A 78 7.66 -1.91 11.78
C TRP A 78 6.74 -1.09 12.71
N ARG A 79 6.90 0.25 12.75
CA ARG A 79 6.09 1.13 13.61
C ARG A 79 5.19 2.09 12.85
N VAL A 80 5.52 2.37 11.59
CA VAL A 80 4.93 3.46 10.82
C VAL A 80 4.72 2.94 9.40
N ASP A 81 3.57 3.29 8.83
CA ASP A 81 3.26 3.14 7.43
C ASP A 81 3.89 4.26 6.60
N TYR A 82 3.76 4.17 5.28
CA TYR A 82 4.19 5.24 4.40
C TYR A 82 3.31 5.35 3.16
N ASP A 83 3.25 6.54 2.59
CA ASP A 83 2.13 6.93 1.74
C ASP A 83 2.44 6.77 0.25
N ILE A 84 1.46 6.31 -0.51
CA ILE A 84 1.47 6.34 -1.98
C ILE A 84 0.93 7.70 -2.43
N GLN A 85 1.76 8.52 -3.07
CA GLN A 85 1.32 9.80 -3.60
C GLN A 85 0.49 9.60 -4.86
N LEU A 86 -0.74 10.12 -4.85
CA LEU A 86 -1.68 10.00 -5.97
C LEU A 86 -1.79 11.28 -6.80
N ALA A 87 -0.81 12.18 -6.78
CA ALA A 87 -0.91 13.47 -7.49
C ALA A 87 -0.82 13.36 -9.03
N ASP A 88 -0.01 12.43 -9.56
CA ASP A 88 0.22 12.28 -11.02
C ASP A 88 -0.85 11.41 -11.72
N PRO A 89 -1.70 11.97 -12.61
CA PRO A 89 -2.76 11.21 -13.29
C PRO A 89 -2.25 10.13 -14.24
N GLY A 90 -1.10 10.35 -14.88
CA GLY A 90 -0.49 9.40 -15.80
C GLY A 90 -0.02 8.14 -15.07
N ILE A 91 0.68 8.32 -13.94
CA ILE A 91 1.11 7.22 -13.08
C ILE A 91 -0.10 6.49 -12.49
N ARG A 92 -1.10 7.22 -11.98
CA ARG A 92 -2.33 6.60 -11.46
C ARG A 92 -3.00 5.67 -12.48
N ARG A 93 -3.15 6.12 -13.73
CA ARG A 93 -3.75 5.30 -14.80
C ARG A 93 -2.88 4.10 -15.14
N ARG A 94 -1.57 4.32 -15.33
CA ARG A 94 -0.62 3.26 -15.69
C ARG A 94 -0.60 2.11 -14.68
N TYR A 95 -0.66 2.44 -13.38
CA TYR A 95 -0.59 1.47 -12.29
C TYR A 95 -1.95 1.15 -11.65
N ARG A 96 -3.06 1.66 -12.23
CA ARG A 96 -4.43 1.47 -11.75
C ARG A 96 -4.67 1.87 -10.29
N LEU A 97 -3.93 2.85 -9.78
CA LEU A 97 -3.94 3.22 -8.37
C LEU A 97 -5.28 3.83 -7.90
N GLY A 98 -6.11 4.31 -8.83
CA GLY A 98 -7.47 4.75 -8.51
C GLY A 98 -8.40 3.62 -8.06
N SER A 99 -8.03 2.34 -8.23
CA SER A 99 -8.83 1.18 -7.81
C SER A 99 -8.32 0.47 -6.55
N LEU A 100 -7.42 1.11 -5.79
CA LEU A 100 -6.95 0.60 -4.50
C LEU A 100 -8.11 0.46 -3.50
N ARG A 101 -8.05 -0.59 -2.68
CA ARG A 101 -9.01 -0.87 -1.59
C ARG A 101 -8.25 -1.04 -0.28
N PHE A 102 -8.92 -0.77 0.84
CA PHE A 102 -8.41 -1.16 2.16
C PHE A 102 -8.09 -2.65 2.21
N GLY A 103 -6.93 -2.99 2.76
CA GLY A 103 -6.46 -4.37 2.85
C GLY A 103 -5.91 -4.96 1.55
N ASP A 104 -5.85 -4.20 0.44
CA ASP A 104 -5.21 -4.69 -0.78
C ASP A 104 -3.72 -4.91 -0.54
N MET A 105 -3.20 -6.05 -1.01
CA MET A 105 -1.77 -6.32 -1.09
C MET A 105 -1.19 -5.61 -2.31
N VAL A 106 -0.07 -4.92 -2.14
CA VAL A 106 0.60 -4.14 -3.20
C VAL A 106 2.10 -4.45 -3.23
N GLY A 107 2.69 -4.40 -4.43
CA GLY A 107 4.13 -4.54 -4.64
C GLY A 107 4.77 -3.19 -4.95
N ILE A 108 5.59 -2.68 -4.04
CA ILE A 108 6.28 -1.41 -4.16
C ILE A 108 7.65 -1.65 -4.79
N LEU A 109 7.79 -1.23 -6.03
CA LEU A 109 8.98 -1.42 -6.85
C LEU A 109 10.11 -0.52 -6.38
N HIS A 110 11.33 -1.04 -6.37
CA HIS A 110 12.53 -0.32 -5.96
C HIS A 110 12.45 0.22 -4.52
N ALA A 111 11.91 -0.58 -3.60
CA ALA A 111 11.80 -0.24 -2.18
C ALA A 111 12.45 -1.30 -1.29
N ASP A 112 13.30 -0.85 -0.36
CA ASP A 112 13.89 -1.64 0.71
C ASP A 112 13.39 -1.10 2.05
N ASN A 113 12.77 -1.98 2.86
CA ASN A 113 12.18 -1.63 4.15
C ASN A 113 12.87 -2.32 5.33
N ARG A 114 14.05 -2.94 5.15
CA ARG A 114 14.69 -3.73 6.24
C ARG A 114 15.00 -2.90 7.49
N PHE A 115 15.38 -1.63 7.31
CA PHE A 115 15.78 -0.73 8.39
C PHE A 115 14.99 0.59 8.40
N GLY A 116 13.95 0.68 7.57
CA GLY A 116 13.21 1.93 7.33
C GLY A 116 12.90 2.11 5.85
N PRO A 117 11.79 2.79 5.49
CA PRO A 117 11.39 2.97 4.10
C PRO A 117 12.44 3.76 3.31
N THR A 118 13.06 3.09 2.33
CA THR A 118 14.13 3.65 1.49
C THR A 118 13.96 3.19 0.04
N TYR A 119 14.24 4.09 -0.91
CA TYR A 119 14.31 3.73 -2.32
C TYR A 119 15.59 2.94 -2.61
N ARG A 120 15.46 1.76 -3.23
CA ARG A 120 16.59 0.91 -3.63
C ARG A 120 16.27 0.16 -4.91
N GLN A 121 17.00 0.45 -5.98
CA GLN A 121 16.85 -0.26 -7.25
C GLN A 121 17.07 -1.76 -7.10
N GLY A 122 16.31 -2.55 -7.87
CA GLY A 122 16.37 -4.02 -7.82
C GLY A 122 15.73 -4.66 -6.57
N TRP A 123 15.14 -3.87 -5.67
CA TRP A 123 14.40 -4.37 -4.50
C TRP A 123 12.89 -4.21 -4.67
N VAL A 124 12.14 -4.98 -3.90
CA VAL A 124 10.68 -4.85 -3.81
C VAL A 124 10.23 -5.02 -2.36
N THR A 125 9.25 -4.22 -1.97
CA THR A 125 8.49 -4.41 -0.73
C THR A 125 7.07 -4.80 -1.06
N ILE A 126 6.57 -5.87 -0.46
CA ILE A 126 5.16 -6.22 -0.48
C ILE A 126 4.51 -5.65 0.78
N ALA A 127 3.43 -4.90 0.62
CA ALA A 127 2.78 -4.16 1.68
C ALA A 127 1.25 -4.26 1.58
N VAL A 128 0.55 -3.85 2.64
CA VAL A 128 -0.91 -3.79 2.68
C VAL A 128 -1.41 -2.36 2.84
N ILE A 129 -2.49 -1.99 2.14
CA ILE A 129 -3.15 -0.68 2.29
C ILE A 129 -3.86 -0.60 3.65
N VAL A 130 -3.51 0.40 4.47
CA VAL A 130 -4.00 0.55 5.86
C VAL A 130 -4.87 1.79 6.10
N HIS A 131 -4.72 2.87 5.31
CA HIS A 131 -5.60 4.04 5.39
C HIS A 131 -5.92 4.67 4.03
N SER A 132 -6.87 5.60 4.03
CA SER A 132 -7.41 6.24 2.82
C SER A 132 -6.45 7.27 2.23
N ASP A 133 -6.84 7.78 1.07
CA ASP A 133 -6.20 8.93 0.43
C ASP A 133 -6.19 10.19 1.32
N SER A 134 -5.32 11.15 0.97
CA SER A 134 -5.09 12.40 1.70
C SER A 134 -5.02 13.59 0.75
N THR A 135 -5.43 14.77 1.22
CA THR A 135 -5.25 16.05 0.51
C THR A 135 -3.91 16.73 0.82
N VAL A 136 -3.14 16.19 1.76
CA VAL A 136 -1.86 16.79 2.19
C VAL A 136 -0.77 16.45 1.18
N SER A 137 0.05 17.44 0.80
CA SER A 137 1.17 17.22 -0.13
C SER A 137 2.12 16.17 0.42
N GLY A 138 2.56 15.24 -0.44
CA GLY A 138 3.40 14.12 -0.04
C GLY A 138 2.67 12.97 0.65
N HIS A 139 1.35 13.06 0.87
CA HIS A 139 0.53 12.01 1.47
C HIS A 139 -0.41 11.35 0.46
N GLY A 140 -1.04 10.26 0.90
CA GLY A 140 -2.03 9.49 0.14
C GLY A 140 -2.41 8.20 0.87
N PRO A 141 -2.85 7.13 0.20
CA PRO A 141 -3.11 5.86 0.86
C PRO A 141 -1.85 5.29 1.51
N GLY A 142 -1.92 5.04 2.81
CA GLY A 142 -0.80 4.50 3.60
C GLY A 142 -0.66 3.00 3.46
N VAL A 143 0.59 2.52 3.51
CA VAL A 143 0.92 1.10 3.39
C VAL A 143 1.78 0.61 4.54
N SER A 144 1.46 -0.57 5.07
CA SER A 144 2.29 -1.25 6.06
C SER A 144 3.14 -2.34 5.39
N PRO A 145 4.48 -2.26 5.46
CA PRO A 145 5.38 -3.29 4.93
C PRO A 145 5.19 -4.66 5.57
N LEU A 146 5.13 -5.71 4.74
CA LEU A 146 4.94 -7.10 5.18
C LEU A 146 6.15 -7.98 4.85
N LEU A 147 6.66 -7.87 3.62
CA LEU A 147 7.85 -8.57 3.12
C LEU A 147 8.73 -7.58 2.34
N THR A 148 10.05 -7.71 2.43
CA THR A 148 10.99 -6.94 1.60
C THR A 148 12.17 -7.80 1.20
N GLY A 149 12.62 -7.67 -0.05
CA GLY A 149 13.72 -8.47 -0.57
C GLY A 149 14.16 -8.06 -1.96
N PRO A 150 15.24 -8.64 -2.49
CA PRO A 150 15.68 -8.39 -3.85
C PRO A 150 14.69 -9.02 -4.87
N MET A 151 14.48 -8.36 -6.00
CA MET A 151 13.52 -8.79 -7.04
C MET A 151 13.87 -10.11 -7.75
N HIS A 152 15.11 -10.59 -7.58
CA HIS A 152 15.51 -11.92 -8.04
C HIS A 152 15.12 -13.03 -7.06
N ARG A 153 14.67 -12.71 -5.84
CA ARG A 153 14.14 -13.67 -4.85
C ARG A 153 12.69 -13.46 -4.48
N LEU A 154 12.19 -12.22 -4.51
CA LEU A 154 10.81 -11.87 -4.18
C LEU A 154 10.17 -11.18 -5.38
N ARG A 155 9.07 -11.74 -5.90
CA ARG A 155 8.36 -11.17 -7.05
C ARG A 155 6.88 -10.98 -6.78
N PRO A 156 6.33 -9.77 -6.99
CA PRO A 156 4.88 -9.59 -6.98
C PRO A 156 4.24 -10.30 -8.18
N VAL A 157 3.12 -10.99 -7.97
CA VAL A 157 2.28 -11.59 -9.02
C VAL A 157 0.86 -11.03 -8.91
N TYR A 158 0.28 -10.66 -10.05
CA TYR A 158 -1.06 -10.06 -10.06
C TYR A 158 -2.14 -11.09 -9.70
N VAL A 159 -2.88 -10.81 -8.64
CA VAL A 159 -4.05 -11.57 -8.20
C VAL A 159 -5.15 -10.58 -7.77
N PRO A 160 -6.29 -10.48 -8.49
CA PRO A 160 -7.33 -9.50 -8.21
C PRO A 160 -7.92 -9.56 -6.79
N ARG A 161 -7.83 -10.73 -6.17
CA ARG A 161 -8.36 -11.04 -4.83
C ARG A 161 -7.28 -11.03 -3.73
N ALA A 162 -6.05 -10.58 -4.01
CA ALA A 162 -5.01 -10.44 -2.98
C ALA A 162 -5.32 -9.27 -2.04
N ASN A 163 -6.28 -9.50 -1.13
CA ASN A 163 -6.79 -8.54 -0.16
C ASN A 163 -7.05 -9.27 1.16
N LEU A 164 -6.73 -8.66 2.30
CA LEU A 164 -6.90 -9.28 3.62
C LEU A 164 -8.31 -9.84 3.85
N ALA A 165 -9.36 -9.10 3.45
CA ALA A 165 -10.73 -9.57 3.66
C ALA A 165 -11.05 -10.84 2.86
N ALA A 166 -10.43 -11.03 1.69
CA ALA A 166 -10.58 -12.25 0.91
C ALA A 166 -9.68 -13.39 1.39
N ILE A 167 -8.45 -13.07 1.83
CA ILE A 167 -7.49 -14.03 2.39
C ILE A 167 -8.04 -14.69 3.67
N PHE A 168 -8.72 -13.90 4.51
CA PHE A 168 -9.30 -14.35 5.77
C PHE A 168 -10.80 -14.67 5.70
N ASP A 169 -11.40 -14.66 4.51
CA ASP A 169 -12.83 -14.91 4.29
C ASP A 169 -13.76 -14.07 5.22
N LEU A 170 -13.44 -12.79 5.38
CA LEU A 170 -14.15 -11.89 6.29
C LEU A 170 -15.39 -11.27 5.66
N ARG A 171 -15.33 -10.96 4.36
CA ARG A 171 -16.41 -10.33 3.59
C ARG A 171 -16.12 -10.35 2.09
N ALA A 172 -17.17 -10.18 1.29
CA ALA A 172 -17.02 -9.93 -0.14
C ALA A 172 -16.27 -8.60 -0.38
N LEU A 173 -15.40 -8.60 -1.39
CA LEU A 173 -14.70 -7.39 -1.79
C LEU A 173 -15.67 -6.46 -2.54
N PRO A 174 -15.62 -5.15 -2.29
CA PRO A 174 -16.36 -4.21 -3.11
C PRO A 174 -15.86 -4.32 -4.57
N PRO A 175 -16.73 -4.03 -5.55
CA PRO A 175 -16.33 -4.02 -6.95
C PRO A 175 -15.20 -3.00 -7.14
N LEU A 176 -14.27 -3.30 -8.05
CA LEU A 176 -13.24 -2.35 -8.43
C LEU A 176 -13.91 -1.10 -8.99
N ARG A 177 -13.65 0.04 -8.36
CA ARG A 177 -14.10 1.36 -8.81
C ARG A 177 -12.89 2.25 -8.92
N THR A 178 -12.82 3.03 -9.99
CA THR A 178 -11.80 4.08 -10.11
C THR A 178 -12.29 5.28 -9.29
N TYR A 179 -11.80 5.38 -8.06
CA TYR A 179 -12.02 6.56 -7.23
C TYR A 179 -11.22 7.74 -7.81
N ARG A 180 -11.85 8.92 -7.81
CA ARG A 180 -11.10 10.16 -8.01
C ARG A 180 -10.29 10.42 -6.73
N PRO A 181 -8.97 10.56 -6.81
CA PRO A 181 -8.17 10.96 -5.67
C PRO A 181 -8.67 12.29 -5.11
N LEU A 182 -8.48 12.49 -3.81
CA LEU A 182 -8.76 13.77 -3.16
C LEU A 182 -7.89 14.90 -3.73
N ALA A 183 -6.72 14.56 -4.29
CA ALA A 183 -5.88 15.51 -5.02
C ALA A 183 -6.57 16.12 -6.27
N ASP A 184 -7.52 15.41 -6.89
CA ASP A 184 -8.22 15.85 -8.11
C ASP A 184 -9.50 16.66 -7.83
N SER A 185 -9.96 16.78 -6.58
CA SER A 185 -11.28 17.36 -6.27
C SER A 185 -11.36 18.89 -6.37
N SER A 186 -10.25 19.59 -6.68
CA SER A 186 -10.20 21.06 -6.77
C SER A 186 -10.42 21.64 -8.17
N LEU A 187 -10.71 20.83 -9.19
CA LEU A 187 -11.12 21.32 -10.51
C LEU A 187 -12.63 21.17 -10.74
N SER A 188 -13.43 21.64 -9.78
CA SER A 188 -14.72 22.23 -10.11
C SER A 188 -14.44 23.55 -10.81
N THR A 189 -14.43 23.55 -12.13
CA THR A 189 -14.35 24.75 -12.95
C THR A 189 -15.56 25.64 -12.71
N SER A 190 -15.51 26.47 -11.66
CA SER A 190 -16.27 27.72 -11.69
C SER A 190 -15.68 28.56 -12.83
N PRO A 191 -16.49 29.09 -13.79
CA PRO A 191 -16.01 29.80 -14.98
C PRO A 191 -15.16 31.06 -14.71
N ARG A 192 -14.94 31.43 -13.45
CA ARG A 192 -14.29 32.69 -13.06
C ARG A 192 -12.76 32.67 -13.08
N PHE A 193 -12.09 31.51 -13.02
CA PHE A 193 -10.62 31.46 -12.89
C PHE A 193 -9.85 31.31 -14.21
N ALA A 194 -10.49 30.90 -15.31
CA ALA A 194 -9.82 30.66 -16.59
C ALA A 194 -9.34 31.93 -17.32
N ARG A 195 -9.72 33.14 -16.85
CA ARG A 195 -9.37 34.41 -17.52
C ARG A 195 -8.11 35.10 -16.97
N GLN A 196 -7.53 34.64 -15.85
CA GLN A 196 -6.43 35.38 -15.21
C GLN A 196 -5.01 34.90 -15.61
N LEU A 197 -4.85 33.66 -16.09
CA LEU A 197 -3.52 33.05 -16.28
C LEU A 197 -2.92 33.25 -17.68
N THR A 198 -3.70 33.63 -18.69
CA THR A 198 -3.20 33.77 -20.07
C THR A 198 -2.50 35.12 -20.35
N LYS A 199 -2.46 36.05 -19.40
CA LYS A 199 -1.88 37.40 -19.61
C LYS A 199 -0.44 37.58 -19.12
N ASN A 200 0.09 36.69 -18.29
CA ASN A 200 1.39 36.93 -17.62
C ASN A 200 2.56 36.05 -18.09
N TYR A 201 2.36 35.13 -19.04
CA TYR A 201 3.42 34.20 -19.51
C TYR A 201 3.91 34.42 -20.94
N LEU A 202 3.50 35.50 -21.62
CA LEU A 202 3.99 35.86 -22.96
C LEU A 202 4.88 37.12 -22.96
N ARG A 203 5.44 37.49 -21.80
CA ARG A 203 6.45 38.55 -21.67
C ARG A 203 7.51 38.16 -20.63
N ALA A 204 8.35 37.20 -20.98
CA ALA A 204 9.68 36.99 -20.41
C ALA A 204 10.52 36.23 -21.44
#